data_AF-A0A2M7VHJ4-F1
#
_entry.id   AF-A0A2M7VHJ4-F1
#
_cell.length_a   1.000
_cell.length_b   1.000
_cell.length_c   1.000
_cell.angle_alpha   90.00
_cell.angle_beta   90.00
_cell.angle_gamma   90.00
#
_symmetry.space_group_name_H-M   'P 1'
#
loop_
_entity.id
_entity.type
_entity.pdbx_description
1 polymer ?
#
loop_
_entity_poly.entity_id
_entity_poly.type
_entity_poly.pdbx_seq_one_letter_code
_entity_poly.pdbx_strand_id
1 'polypeptide(L)'
;MNQTDTNLTQEIQHETTLFAEPLFNFHGFTITNSLLCSWLAVFLVAAFSLMARRKIAMIPKGFQNYCEVFLEGAYNLADTVTG
;
A
#
# COMPACT_ATOMS: atom_id res chain seq x y z
N MET A 1 36.78 -29.61 32.31
CA MET A 1 35.77 -30.20 31.40
C MET A 1 34.47 -29.46 31.66
N ASN A 2 34.33 -28.25 31.09
CA ASN A 2 33.68 -27.97 29.79
C ASN A 2 32.15 -28.00 29.97
N GLN A 3 31.52 -26.86 30.19
CA GLN A 3 31.12 -25.81 29.23
C GLN A 3 29.62 -25.97 28.93
N THR A 4 28.89 -24.89 29.23
CA THR A 4 27.72 -24.38 28.48
C THR A 4 26.56 -25.34 28.21
N ASP A 5 25.49 -25.18 28.99
CA ASP A 5 24.13 -25.21 28.44
C ASP A 5 23.41 -23.95 28.91
N THR A 6 23.83 -22.86 28.27
CA THR A 6 22.97 -21.82 27.72
C THR A 6 21.56 -21.75 28.30
N ASN A 7 21.36 -20.81 29.24
CA ASN A 7 20.10 -20.09 29.40
C ASN A 7 19.86 -19.23 28.14
N LEU A 8 19.68 -19.90 27.00
CA LEU A 8 19.01 -19.34 25.85
C LEU A 8 17.52 -19.38 26.21
N THR A 9 17.11 -18.42 27.02
CA THR A 9 15.78 -17.82 26.83
C THR A 9 15.83 -17.19 25.45
N GLN A 10 15.80 -18.02 24.41
CA GLN A 10 15.18 -17.65 23.15
C GLN A 10 13.75 -17.35 23.57
N GLU A 11 13.51 -16.08 23.87
CA GLU A 11 12.28 -15.41 23.49
C GLU A 11 12.06 -15.80 22.02
N ILE A 12 11.42 -16.96 21.80
CA ILE A 12 10.91 -17.35 20.50
C ILE A 12 9.84 -16.29 20.25
N GLN A 13 10.29 -15.18 19.67
CA GLN A 13 9.45 -14.20 19.00
C GLN A 13 8.59 -15.04 18.08
N HIS A 14 7.40 -15.39 18.55
CA HIS A 14 6.32 -15.89 17.73
C HIS A 14 5.90 -14.71 16.87
N GLU A 15 6.80 -14.28 15.97
CA GLU A 15 6.42 -13.51 14.83
C GLU A 15 5.49 -14.43 14.07
N THR A 16 4.20 -14.22 14.29
CA THR A 16 3.15 -14.65 13.38
C THR A 16 3.40 -13.86 12.11
N THR A 17 4.41 -14.31 11.36
CA THR A 17 4.67 -13.87 10.01
C THR A 17 3.46 -14.37 9.25
N LEU A 18 2.46 -13.50 9.14
CA LEU A 18 1.24 -13.77 8.39
C LEU A 18 1.65 -13.72 6.91
N PHE A 19 2.39 -14.75 6.50
CA PHE A 19 2.77 -14.97 5.12
C PHE A 19 1.48 -15.02 4.33
N ALA A 20 1.53 -14.44 3.13
CA ALA A 20 0.37 -14.40 2.28
C ALA A 20 -0.02 -15.84 1.91
N GLU A 21 -1.02 -16.37 2.60
CA GLU A 21 -1.41 -17.77 2.43
C GLU A 21 -1.82 -18.02 0.97
N PRO A 22 -1.31 -19.10 0.37
CA PRO A 22 -1.64 -19.46 -1.00
C PRO A 22 -3.09 -19.95 -1.05
N LEU A 23 -3.99 -19.14 -1.61
CA LEU A 23 -5.41 -19.46 -1.72
C LEU A 23 -5.68 -20.37 -2.93
N PHE A 24 -4.98 -20.12 -4.04
CA PHE A 24 -5.14 -20.88 -5.28
C PHE A 24 -3.80 -21.07 -5.99
N ASN A 25 -3.56 -22.27 -6.52
CA ASN A 25 -2.40 -22.54 -7.38
C ASN A 25 -2.93 -22.86 -8.78
N PHE A 26 -2.65 -21.99 -9.75
CA PHE A 26 -3.07 -22.17 -11.13
C PHE A 26 -1.84 -22.33 -12.03
N HIS A 27 -1.65 -23.52 -12.60
CA HIS A 27 -0.61 -23.86 -13.58
C HIS A 27 0.83 -23.42 -13.23
N GLY A 28 1.18 -23.40 -11.93
CA GLY A 28 2.51 -22.99 -11.44
C GLY A 28 2.59 -21.57 -10.87
N PHE A 29 1.50 -20.80 -10.89
CA PHE A 29 1.40 -19.50 -10.24
C PHE A 29 0.49 -19.56 -9.00
N THR A 30 1.03 -19.11 -7.87
CA THR A 30 0.35 -19.09 -6.58
C THR A 30 -0.33 -17.73 -6.36
N ILE A 31 -1.66 -17.72 -6.35
CA ILE A 31 -2.47 -16.57 -5.96
C ILE A 31 -2.57 -16.58 -4.44
N THR A 32 -1.91 -15.60 -3.82
CA THR A 32 -1.96 -15.39 -2.37
C THR A 32 -3.03 -14.38 -1.99
N ASN A 33 -3.43 -14.36 -0.72
CA ASN A 33 -4.32 -13.32 -0.19
C ASN A 33 -3.74 -11.90 -0.41
N SER A 34 -2.42 -11.72 -0.27
CA SER A 34 -1.79 -10.42 -0.50
C SER A 34 -1.89 -9.97 -1.96
N LEU A 35 -1.84 -10.90 -2.92
CA LEU A 35 -2.04 -10.58 -4.33
C LEU A 35 -3.47 -10.07 -4.58
N LEU A 36 -4.47 -10.75 -4.02
CA LEU A 36 -5.88 -10.33 -4.11
C LEU A 36 -6.11 -8.99 -3.43
N CYS A 37 -5.59 -8.78 -2.22
CA CYS A 37 -5.66 -7.50 -1.52
C CYS A 37 -5.01 -6.37 -2.32
N SER A 38 -3.87 -6.64 -2.98
CA SER A 38 -3.19 -5.65 -3.82
C SER A 38 -4.03 -5.28 -5.04
N TRP A 39 -4.62 -6.26 -5.73
CA TRP A 39 -5.53 -6.01 -6.85
C TRP A 39 -6.80 -5.28 -6.41
N LEU A 40 -7.37 -5.63 -5.26
CA LEU A 40 -8.51 -4.91 -4.69
C LEU A 40 -8.14 -3.44 -4.41
N ALA A 41 -6.96 -3.18 -3.84
CA ALA A 41 -6.47 -1.82 -3.62
C ALA A 41 -6.32 -1.06 -4.95
N VAL A 42 -5.76 -1.69 -6.00
CA VAL A 42 -5.68 -1.10 -7.34
C VAL A 42 -7.06 -0.75 -7.88
N PHE A 43 -8.03 -1.67 -7.79
CA PHE A 43 -9.41 -1.40 -8.23
C PHE A 43 -10.07 -0.29 -7.43
N LEU A 44 -9.85 -0.23 -6.11
CA LEU A 44 -10.37 0.82 -5.25
C LEU A 44 -9.80 2.18 -5.65
N VAL A 45 -8.49 2.28 -5.84
CA VAL A 45 -7.81 3.51 -6.28
C VAL A 45 -8.26 3.91 -7.69
N ALA A 46 -8.38 2.95 -8.61
CA ALA A 46 -8.86 3.21 -9.97
C ALA A 46 -10.30 3.72 -9.97
N ALA A 47 -11.20 3.09 -9.21
CA ALA A 47 -12.59 3.53 -9.07
C ALA A 47 -12.67 4.92 -8.42
N PHE A 48 -11.89 5.18 -7.37
CA PHE A 48 -11.79 6.48 -6.75
C PHE A 48 -11.28 7.55 -7.73
N SER A 49 -10.24 7.25 -8.52
CA SER A 49 -9.70 8.15 -9.54
C SER A 49 -10.74 8.47 -10.61
N LEU A 50 -11.49 7.48 -11.09
CA LEU A 50 -12.57 7.69 -12.05
C LEU A 50 -13.70 8.55 -11.46
N MET A 51 -14.07 8.33 -10.20
CA MET A 51 -15.08 9.13 -9.52
C MET A 51 -14.62 10.59 -9.32
N ALA A 52 -13.36 10.78 -8.92
CA ALA A 52 -12.76 12.10 -8.74
C ALA A 52 -12.76 12.90 -10.05
N ARG A 53 -12.37 12.27 -11.17
CA ARG A 53 -12.39 12.89 -12.50
C ARG A 53 -13.77 13.39 -12.93
N ARG A 54 -14.84 12.71 -12.53
CA ARG A 54 -16.23 13.11 -12.87
C ARG A 54 -16.70 14.36 -12.14
N LYS A 55 -16.05 14.76 -11.04
CA LYS A 55 -16.46 15.88 -10.19
C LYS A 55 -15.60 17.14 -10.33
N ILE A 56 -14.67 17.16 -11.27
CA ILE A 56 -13.83 18.34 -11.52
C ILE A 56 -14.67 19.39 -12.26
N ALA A 57 -14.92 20.52 -11.61
CA ALA A 57 -15.59 21.67 -12.21
C ALA A 57 -14.56 22.70 -12.69
N MET A 58 -14.88 23.43 -13.76
CA MET A 58 -14.00 24.50 -14.29
C MET A 58 -13.78 25.66 -13.30
N ILE A 59 -14.73 25.89 -12.41
CA ILE A 59 -14.59 26.86 -11.32
C ILE A 59 -14.58 26.05 -10.02
N PRO A 60 -13.43 25.97 -9.32
CA PRO A 60 -13.31 25.16 -8.11
C PRO A 60 -14.22 25.72 -7.01
N LYS A 61 -14.98 24.82 -6.35
CA LYS A 61 -15.84 25.18 -5.21
C LYS A 61 -15.74 24.11 -4.12
N GLY A 62 -15.71 24.55 -2.85
CA GLY A 62 -15.72 23.67 -1.68
C GLY A 62 -14.49 22.75 -1.60
N PHE A 63 -14.70 21.44 -1.65
CA PHE A 63 -13.65 20.42 -1.47
C PHE A 63 -12.57 20.44 -2.57
N GLN A 64 -12.92 20.83 -3.80
CA GLN A 64 -11.95 20.93 -4.90
C GLN A 64 -10.82 21.91 -4.57
N ASN A 65 -11.11 23.02 -3.88
CA ASN A 65 -10.11 24.02 -3.51
C ASN A 65 -9.02 23.44 -2.59
N TYR A 66 -9.39 22.60 -1.62
CA TYR A 66 -8.43 21.92 -0.75
C TYR A 66 -7.57 20.91 -1.52
N CYS A 67 -8.19 20.15 -2.41
CA CYS A 67 -7.46 19.20 -3.26
C CYS A 67 -6.50 19.91 -4.22
N GLU A 68 -6.90 21.05 -4.76
CA GLU A 68 -6.10 21.86 -5.69
C GLU A 68 -4.85 22.41 -4.99
N VAL A 69 -5.01 23.00 -3.80
CA VAL A 69 -3.85 23.45 -2.97
C VAL A 69 -2.92 22.28 -2.63
N PHE A 70 -3.46 21.11 -2.29
CA PHE A 70 -2.65 19.92 -1.99
C PHE A 70 -1.90 19.41 -3.24
N LEU A 71 -2.58 19.31 -4.39
CA LEU A 71 -1.97 18.91 -5.66
C LEU A 71 -0.90 19.90 -6.12
N GLU A 72 -1.16 21.20 -5.96
CA GLU A 72 -0.22 22.26 -6.31
C GLU A 72 1.01 22.21 -5.40
N GLY A 73 0.85 21.92 -4.11
CA GLY A 73 1.98 21.64 -3.20
C GLY A 73 2.80 20.42 -3.63
N ALA A 74 2.13 19.31 -4.00
CA ALA A 74 2.80 18.11 -4.50
C ALA A 74 3.51 18.35 -5.84
N TYR A 75 2.90 19.14 -6.73
CA TYR A 75 3.48 19.52 -8.01
C TYR A 75 4.74 20.38 -7.81
N ASN A 76 4.68 21.39 -6.94
CA ASN A 76 5.85 22.22 -6.61
C ASN A 76 6.97 21.40 -5.97
N LEU A 77 6.64 20.42 -5.13
CA LEU A 77 7.64 19.49 -4.58
C LEU A 77 8.29 18.66 -5.69
N ALA A 78 7.49 18.11 -6.61
CA ALA A 78 8.00 17.38 -7.77
C ALA A 78 8.90 18.26 -8.63
N ASP A 79 8.45 19.48 -8.96
CA ASP A 79 9.19 20.46 -9.76
C ASP A 79 10.52 20.84 -9.10
N THR A 80 10.54 21.00 -7.77
CA THR A 80 11.77 21.29 -7.01
C THR A 80 12.82 20.17 -7.08
N VAL A 81 12.39 18.91 -7.24
CA VAL A 81 13.33 17.77 -7.33
C VAL A 81 13.67 17.36 -8.76
N THR A 82 12.83 17.71 -9.74
CA THR A 82 13.07 17.40 -11.17
C THR A 82 13.55 18.59 -12.01
N GLY A 83 13.47 19.82 -11.49
CA GLY A 83 14.03 21.04 -12.08
C GLY A 83 15.48 21.27 -11.68
#